data_AF-A0A6G9YVU1-F1
#
_entry.id   AF-A0A6G9YVU1-F1
#
_cell.length_a   1.000
_cell.length_b   1.000
_cell.length_c   1.000
_cell.angle_alpha   90.00
_cell.angle_beta   90.00
_cell.angle_gamma   90.00
#
_symmetry.space_group_name_H-M   'P 1'
#
loop_
_entity.id
_entity.type
_entity.pdbx_description
1 polymer ?
#
loop_
_entity_poly.entity_id
_entity_poly.type
_entity_poly.pdbx_seq_one_letter_code
_entity_poly.pdbx_strand_id
1 'polypeptide(L)' 'MAPVFDSCAVVPRHLTVEQAHNIVHIHRSCPTDQCPRRKAALYFLMDSRRAVRGR' A
#
# COMPACT_ATOMS: atom_id res chain seq x y z
N MET A 1 9.37 0.51 -20.74
CA MET A 1 9.09 -0.30 -19.54
C MET A 1 8.33 0.59 -18.57
N ALA A 2 7.05 0.35 -18.28
CA ALA A 2 6.39 1.03 -17.16
C ALA A 2 7.03 0.52 -15.85
N PRO A 3 7.33 1.39 -14.87
CA PRO A 3 7.93 0.97 -13.62
C PRO A 3 7.15 -0.19 -13.00
N VAL A 4 7.86 -1.16 -12.42
CA VAL A 4 7.28 -2.34 -11.74
C VAL A 4 6.37 -1.98 -10.54
N PHE A 5 6.29 -0.68 -10.23
CA PHE A 5 5.45 -0.05 -9.22
C PHE A 5 4.03 0.29 -9.73
N ASP A 6 3.80 0.28 -11.04
CA ASP A 6 2.48 0.54 -11.67
C ASP A 6 1.59 -0.71 -11.74
N SER A 7 2.14 -1.90 -11.54
CA SER A 7 1.34 -3.13 -11.57
C SER A 7 0.61 -3.33 -10.24
N CYS A 8 -0.73 -3.32 -10.27
CA CYS A 8 -1.54 -3.63 -9.08
C CYS A 8 -1.26 -5.01 -8.46
N ALA A 9 -0.59 -5.91 -9.21
CA ALA A 9 -0.36 -7.31 -8.85
C ALA A 9 0.78 -7.56 -7.84
N VAL A 10 1.79 -6.69 -7.74
CA VAL A 10 2.99 -6.98 -6.93
C VAL A 10 2.97 -6.18 -5.63
N VAL A 11 2.78 -6.85 -4.50
CA VAL A 11 2.94 -6.25 -3.18
C VAL A 11 4.42 -6.36 -2.76
N PRO A 12 5.10 -5.25 -2.44
CA PRO A 12 6.45 -5.30 -1.86
C PRO A 12 6.46 -6.09 -0.52
N ARG A 13 7.46 -6.94 -0.29
CA ARG A 13 7.61 -7.71 0.97
C ARG A 13 7.89 -6.83 2.19
N HIS A 14 8.59 -5.72 1.98
CA HIS A 14 8.87 -4.71 2.99
C HIS A 14 8.22 -3.42 2.55
N LEU A 15 7.08 -3.08 3.14
CA LEU A 15 6.46 -1.78 3.01
C LEU A 15 6.92 -0.89 4.16
N THR A 16 7.26 0.36 3.86
CA THR A 16 7.35 1.43 4.86
C THR A 16 6.05 2.24 4.90
N VAL A 17 5.84 3.01 5.96
CA VAL A 17 4.67 3.91 6.08
C VAL A 17 4.63 4.88 4.90
N GLU A 18 5.76 5.48 4.55
CA GLU A 18 5.89 6.40 3.42
C GLU A 18 5.55 5.72 2.08
N GLN A 19 6.06 4.51 1.84
CA GLN A 19 5.73 3.74 0.63
C GLN A 19 4.24 3.39 0.57
N ALA A 20 3.63 3.03 1.70
CA ALA A 20 2.20 2.74 1.78
C ALA A 20 1.36 3.97 1.41
N HIS A 21 1.72 5.15 1.94
CA HIS A 21 1.08 6.40 1.58
C HIS A 21 1.23 6.72 0.08
N ASN A 22 2.44 6.54 -0.47
CA ASN A 22 2.69 6.78 -1.89
C ASN A 22 1.88 5.82 -2.78
N ILE A 23 1.81 4.54 -2.42
CA ILE A 23 1.00 3.53 -3.14
C ILE A 23 -0.49 3.92 -3.13
N VAL A 24 -1.04 4.33 -1.98
CA VAL A 24 -2.45 4.75 -1.90
C VAL A 24 -2.70 6.00 -2.73
N HIS A 25 -1.72 6.92 -2.80
CA HIS A 25 -1.80 8.12 -3.61
C HIS A 25 -1.80 7.83 -5.11
N ILE A 26 -0.82 7.02 -5.57
CA ILE A 26 -0.68 6.61 -6.98
C ILE A 26 -1.89 5.77 -7.42
N HIS A 27 -2.29 4.80 -6.62
CA HIS A 27 -3.39 3.87 -6.92
C HIS A 27 -4.76 4.36 -6.44
N ARG A 28 -4.94 5.68 -6.23
CA ARG A 28 -6.21 6.26 -5.73
C ARG A 28 -7.41 5.93 -6.61
N SER A 29 -7.17 5.76 -7.91
CA SER A 29 -8.19 5.45 -8.92
C SER A 29 -8.48 3.95 -9.03
N CYS A 30 -7.62 3.09 -8.49
CA CYS A 30 -7.79 1.64 -8.55
C CYS A 30 -8.69 1.18 -7.40
N PRO A 31 -9.80 0.45 -7.66
CA PRO A 31 -10.62 -0.10 -6.60
C PRO A 31 -9.80 -1.09 -5.76
N THR A 32 -9.97 -1.02 -4.44
CA THR A 32 -9.23 -1.84 -3.46
C THR A 32 -9.40 -3.35 -3.69
N ASP A 33 -10.53 -3.77 -4.26
CA ASP A 33 -10.81 -5.17 -4.57
C ASP A 33 -10.07 -5.67 -5.81
N GLN A 34 -9.69 -4.77 -6.73
CA GLN A 34 -8.97 -5.13 -7.96
C GLN A 34 -7.47 -4.81 -7.89
N CYS A 35 -7.03 -4.13 -6.83
CA CYS A 35 -5.63 -3.75 -6.65
C CYS A 35 -5.07 -4.27 -5.31
N PRO A 36 -4.47 -5.49 -5.29
CA PRO A 36 -3.89 -6.05 -4.08
C PRO A 36 -2.80 -5.15 -3.49
N ARG A 37 -2.09 -4.38 -4.31
CA ARG A 37 -1.12 -3.36 -3.88
C ARG A 37 -1.74 -2.28 -2.98
N ARG A 38 -2.88 -1.70 -3.39
CA ARG A 38 -3.61 -0.71 -2.61
C ARG A 38 -4.17 -1.30 -1.33
N LYS A 39 -4.74 -2.51 -1.41
CA LYS A 39 -5.28 -3.24 -0.23
C LYS A 39 -4.18 -3.48 0.81
N ALA A 40 -3.02 -3.98 0.37
CA ALA A 40 -1.88 -4.23 1.26
C ALA A 40 -1.35 -2.93 1.90
N ALA A 41 -1.22 -1.85 1.12
CA ALA A 41 -0.80 -0.55 1.65
C ALA A 41 -1.76 0.00 2.71
N LEU A 42 -3.07 -0.07 2.47
CA LEU A 42 -4.08 0.34 3.45
C LEU A 42 -4.01 -0.52 4.72
N TYR A 43 -3.91 -1.84 4.56
CA TYR A 43 -3.81 -2.76 5.69
C TYR A 43 -2.57 -2.47 6.54
N PHE A 44 -1.42 -2.26 5.88
CA PHE A 44 -0.17 -1.89 6.54
C PHE A 44 -0.27 -0.56 7.30
N LEU A 45 -0.92 0.46 6.73
CA LEU A 45 -1.13 1.74 7.41
C LEU A 45 -2.04 1.59 8.64
N MET A 46 -3.08 0.76 8.57
CA MET A 46 -3.94 0.48 9.72
C MET A 46 -3.18 -0.27 10.82
N ASP A 47 -2.39 -1.27 10.46
CA ASP A 47 -1.57 -2.05 11.40
C ASP A 47 -0.48 -1.18 12.06
N SER A 48 0.25 -0.41 11.26
CA SER A 48 1.26 0.55 11.75
C SER A 48 0.65 1.56 12.72
N ARG A 49 -0.56 2.05 12.43
CA ARG A 49 -1.28 2.98 13.31
C ARG A 49 -1.71 2.32 14.62
N ARG A 50 -2.01 1.01 14.63
CA ARG A 50 -2.26 0.25 15.86
C ARG A 50 -0.97 0.08 16.67
N ALA A 51 0.14 -0.26 16.02
CA ALA A 51 1.44 -0.41 16.67
C ALA A 51 1.92 0.88 17.34
N VAL A 52 1.70 2.05 16.70
CA VAL A 52 2.03 3.36 17.28
C VAL A 52 1.17 3.71 18.49
N ARG A 53 -0.09 3.26 18.53
CA ARG A 53 -1.07 3.65 19.56
C ARG A 53 -1.08 2.75 20.80
N GLY A 54 -0.28 1.69 20.80
CA GLY A 54 -0.11 0.74 21.90
C GLY A 54 1.18 0.90 22.70
N ARG A 55 1.92 2.00 22.49
CA ARG A 55 3.06 2.44 23.31
C ARG A 55 2.69 3.69 24.08
#